data_AF-A0A933U7M3-F1
#
_entry.id   AF-A0A933U7M3-F1
#
_cell.length_a   1.000
_cell.length_b   1.000
_cell.length_c   1.000
_cell.angle_alpha   90.00
_cell.angle_beta   90.00
_cell.angle_gamma   90.00
#
_symmetry.space_group_name_H-M   'P 1'
#
loop_
_entity.id
_entity.type
_entity.pdbx_description
1 polymer ?
#
loop_
_entity_poly.entity_id
_entity_poly.type
_entity_poly.pdbx_seq_one_letter_code
_entity_poly.pdbx_strand_id
1 'polypeptide(L)'
;MTVPLMVLAVLSVVGGVLGLPPVLHVAHQLETWLEPVTETGNALLASHGTHELGHSVEWLLLGLGAAIAVVFAFLGFRAYAGGTARDEQVTRGAPGLAGFLQGAWGVDAAYTSFVVRPMQLLFFFVAIVIDQFGIDGAVNGAGAVARACGDRVRRMTNGNIATYGLWMGAAAAVIAFLFLKGIG
;
A
#
# COMPACT_ATOMS: atom_id res chain seq x y z
N MET A 1 14.87 7.46 -24.18
CA MET A 1 14.37 6.08 -23.99
C MET A 1 15.33 5.02 -24.54
N THR A 2 16.01 5.26 -25.67
CA THR A 2 17.03 4.34 -26.22
C THR A 2 18.24 4.16 -25.29
N VAL A 3 18.74 5.24 -24.70
CA VAL A 3 19.90 5.19 -23.79
C VAL A 3 19.65 4.27 -22.57
N PRO A 4 18.55 4.40 -21.81
CA PRO A 4 18.23 3.44 -20.74
C PRO A 4 18.16 1.98 -21.21
N LEU A 5 17.52 1.71 -22.36
CA LEU A 5 17.40 0.34 -22.88
C LEU A 5 18.74 -0.25 -23.29
N MET A 6 19.63 0.53 -23.91
CA MET A 6 20.98 0.09 -24.26
C MET A 6 21.79 -0.25 -23.01
N VAL A 7 21.70 0.59 -21.97
CA VAL A 7 22.38 0.33 -20.69
C VAL A 7 21.85 -0.98 -20.08
N LEU A 8 20.53 -1.19 -20.04
CA LEU A 8 19.95 -2.43 -19.54
C LEU A 8 20.36 -3.66 -20.35
N ALA A 9 20.45 -3.54 -21.69
CA ALA A 9 20.90 -4.64 -22.54
C ALA A 9 22.35 -5.04 -22.24
N VAL A 10 23.25 -4.05 -22.11
CA VAL A 10 24.65 -4.29 -21.73
C VAL A 10 24.73 -4.92 -20.34
N LEU A 11 24.02 -4.37 -19.36
CA LEU A 11 23.98 -4.90 -18.00
C LEU A 11 23.42 -6.33 -17.93
N SER A 12 22.43 -6.68 -18.77
CA SER A 12 21.89 -8.03 -18.85
C SER A 12 22.92 -9.04 -19.38
N VAL A 13 23.72 -8.65 -20.38
CA VAL A 13 24.81 -9.50 -20.90
C VAL A 13 25.90 -9.68 -19.84
N VAL A 14 26.34 -8.59 -19.21
CA VAL A 14 27.36 -8.63 -18.15
C VAL A 14 26.88 -9.48 -16.97
N GLY A 15 25.65 -9.27 -16.51
CA GLY A 15 25.05 -10.05 -15.42
C GLY A 15 24.94 -11.54 -15.76
N GLY A 16 24.58 -11.87 -17.01
CA GLY A 16 24.56 -13.25 -17.49
C GLY A 16 25.95 -13.90 -17.45
N VAL A 17 26.99 -13.18 -17.89
CA VAL A 17 28.38 -13.68 -17.88
C VAL A 17 28.91 -13.90 -16.46
N LEU A 18 28.59 -13.01 -15.52
CA LEU A 18 29.02 -13.13 -14.11
C LEU A 18 28.41 -14.34 -13.39
N GLY A 19 27.26 -14.82 -13.85
CA GLY A 19 26.55 -15.98 -13.29
C GLY A 19 26.77 -17.30 -14.05
N LEU A 20 27.73 -17.36 -14.98
CA LEU A 20 27.98 -18.59 -15.74
C LEU A 20 28.57 -19.70 -14.85
N PRO A 21 28.12 -20.96 -15.04
CA PRO A 21 28.61 -22.09 -14.26
C PRO A 21 30.06 -22.44 -14.60
N PRO A 22 30.79 -23.11 -13.68
CA PRO A 22 32.21 -23.46 -13.85
C PRO A 22 32.50 -24.32 -15.08
N VAL A 23 31.51 -25.09 -15.56
CA VAL A 23 31.62 -25.94 -16.76
C VAL A 23 32.00 -25.17 -18.03
N LEU A 24 31.73 -23.86 -18.07
CA LEU A 24 32.09 -22.96 -19.17
C LEU A 24 33.50 -22.36 -19.02
N HIS A 25 34.27 -22.81 -18.03
CA HIS A 25 35.61 -22.31 -17.70
C HIS A 25 35.65 -20.80 -17.36
N VAL A 26 34.50 -20.22 -17.03
CA VAL A 26 34.38 -18.85 -16.53
C VAL A 26 34.38 -18.90 -15.01
N ALA A 27 35.10 -17.98 -14.36
CA ALA A 27 35.11 -17.90 -12.92
C ALA A 27 33.69 -17.60 -12.40
N HIS A 28 33.20 -18.39 -11.45
CA HIS A 28 31.88 -18.21 -10.83
C HIS A 28 31.89 -17.04 -9.82
N GLN A 29 32.21 -15.85 -10.30
CA GLN A 29 32.51 -14.68 -9.46
C GLN A 29 31.34 -14.28 -8.57
N LEU A 30 30.10 -14.46 -9.05
CA LEU A 30 28.90 -14.16 -8.28
C LEU A 30 28.74 -15.10 -7.08
N GLU A 31 29.02 -16.39 -7.26
CA GLU A 31 28.91 -17.38 -6.19
C GLU A 31 29.96 -17.12 -5.11
N THR A 32 31.22 -16.92 -5.51
CA THR A 32 32.30 -16.59 -4.56
C THR A 32 32.03 -15.29 -3.80
N TRP A 33 31.42 -14.29 -4.46
CA TRP A 33 31.05 -13.04 -3.80
C TRP A 33 29.88 -13.22 -2.81
N LEU A 34 28.94 -14.12 -3.10
CA LEU A 34 27.78 -14.41 -2.24
C LEU A 34 28.08 -15.43 -1.13
N GLU A 35 29.20 -16.13 -1.19
CA GLU A 35 29.61 -17.17 -0.25
C GLU A 35 29.41 -16.79 1.23
N PRO A 36 29.77 -15.58 1.72
CA PRO A 36 29.58 -15.21 3.13
C PRO A 36 28.11 -15.16 3.56
N VAL A 37 27.19 -14.88 2.63
CA VAL A 37 25.75 -14.83 2.89
C VAL A 37 25.14 -16.24 2.78
N THR A 38 25.69 -17.08 1.90
CA THR A 38 25.20 -18.45 1.68
C THR A 38 25.87 -19.50 2.57
N GLU A 39 26.89 -19.14 3.34
CA GLU A 39 27.69 -20.07 4.17
C GLU A 39 26.82 -20.99 5.04
N THR A 40 25.84 -20.42 5.75
CA THR A 40 24.92 -21.21 6.60
C THR A 40 24.07 -22.18 5.78
N GLY A 41 23.61 -21.76 4.60
CA GLY A 41 22.85 -22.60 3.67
C GLY A 41 23.71 -23.72 3.07
N ASN A 42 24.94 -23.40 2.69
CA ASN A 42 25.89 -24.33 2.12
C ASN A 42 26.33 -25.40 3.15
N ALA A 43 26.50 -25.01 4.42
CA ALA A 43 26.79 -25.95 5.51
C ALA A 43 25.64 -26.94 5.75
N LEU A 44 24.38 -26.47 5.68
CA LEU A 44 23.20 -27.35 5.73
C LEU A 44 23.17 -28.28 4.51
N LEU A 45 23.40 -27.76 3.31
CA LEU A 45 23.41 -28.55 2.07
C LEU A 45 24.48 -29.66 2.12
N ALA A 46 25.68 -29.33 2.60
CA ALA A 46 26.78 -30.27 2.76
C ALA A 46 26.46 -31.39 3.76
N SER A 47 25.70 -31.09 4.82
CA SER A 47 25.30 -32.11 5.82
C SER A 47 24.27 -33.13 5.29
N HIS A 48 23.55 -32.78 4.22
CA HIS A 48 22.61 -33.67 3.53
C HIS A 48 23.22 -34.41 2.31
N GLY A 49 24.52 -34.26 2.07
CA GLY A 49 25.28 -34.91 1.00
C GLY A 49 25.57 -33.96 -0.16
N THR A 50 26.86 -33.77 -0.47
CA THR A 50 27.30 -33.01 -1.63
C THR A 50 27.19 -33.87 -2.89
N HIS A 51 26.07 -33.75 -3.59
CA HIS A 51 25.96 -34.27 -4.96
C HIS A 51 26.68 -33.32 -5.92
N GLU A 52 27.99 -33.48 -6.06
CA GLU A 52 28.68 -32.84 -7.18
C GLU A 52 28.13 -33.44 -8.47
N LEU A 53 27.44 -32.61 -9.25
CA LEU A 53 26.91 -33.00 -10.54
C LEU A 53 28.11 -33.31 -11.43
N GLY A 54 28.15 -34.51 -12.01
CA GLY A 54 29.15 -34.80 -13.04
C GLY A 54 29.02 -33.77 -14.16
N HIS A 55 30.15 -33.32 -14.71
CA HIS A 55 30.17 -32.29 -15.76
C HIS A 55 29.26 -32.66 -16.96
N SER A 56 29.05 -33.95 -17.22
CA SER A 56 28.11 -34.46 -18.22
C SER A 56 26.65 -34.15 -17.91
N VAL A 57 26.24 -34.21 -16.63
CA VAL A 57 24.88 -33.87 -16.18
C VAL A 57 24.67 -32.37 -16.25
N GLU A 58 25.67 -31.57 -15.87
CA GLU A 58 25.59 -30.11 -15.98
C GLU A 58 25.37 -29.65 -17.43
N TRP A 59 26.18 -30.16 -18.37
CA TRP A 59 25.99 -29.88 -19.80
C TRP A 59 24.62 -30.32 -20.32
N LEU A 60 24.16 -31.48 -19.86
CA LEU A 60 22.83 -31.99 -20.23
C LEU A 60 21.72 -31.07 -19.73
N LEU A 61 21.78 -30.63 -18.47
CA LEU A 61 20.78 -29.73 -17.88
C LEU A 61 20.81 -28.34 -18.53
N LEU A 62 21.99 -27.78 -18.78
CA LEU A 62 22.15 -26.50 -19.48
C LEU A 62 21.61 -26.59 -20.91
N GLY A 63 22.01 -27.63 -21.64
CA GLY A 63 21.57 -27.85 -23.02
C GLY A 63 20.07 -28.10 -23.11
N LEU A 64 19.52 -28.94 -22.22
CA LEU A 64 18.09 -29.23 -22.18
C LEU A 64 17.27 -27.98 -21.82
N GLY A 65 17.70 -27.23 -20.80
CA GLY A 65 17.04 -25.98 -20.40
C GLY A 65 17.04 -24.94 -21.54
N ALA A 66 18.19 -24.74 -22.18
CA ALA A 66 18.31 -23.85 -23.33
C ALA A 66 17.44 -24.30 -24.52
N ALA A 67 17.43 -25.60 -24.82
CA ALA A 67 16.61 -26.16 -25.89
C ALA A 67 15.12 -25.97 -25.63
N ILE A 68 14.64 -26.27 -24.41
CA ILE A 68 13.25 -26.04 -23.99
C ILE A 68 12.92 -24.56 -24.15
N ALA A 69 13.75 -23.65 -23.64
CA ALA A 69 13.52 -22.21 -23.74
C ALA A 69 13.39 -21.74 -25.20
N VAL A 70 14.30 -22.16 -26.09
CA VAL A 70 14.26 -21.80 -27.52
C VAL A 70 13.04 -22.39 -28.21
N VAL A 71 12.69 -23.65 -27.93
CA VAL A 71 11.52 -24.30 -28.53
C VAL A 71 10.23 -23.59 -28.13
N PHE A 72 10.02 -23.31 -26.84
CA PHE A 72 8.81 -22.62 -26.38
C PHE A 72 8.77 -21.15 -26.82
N ALA A 73 9.91 -20.45 -26.87
CA ALA A 73 9.98 -19.10 -27.41
C ALA A 73 9.60 -19.09 -28.90
N PHE A 74 10.10 -20.04 -29.69
CA PHE A 74 9.77 -20.18 -31.10
C PHE A 74 8.31 -20.55 -31.34
N LEU A 75 7.78 -21.53 -30.58
CA LEU A 75 6.38 -21.93 -30.65
C LEU A 75 5.45 -20.80 -30.25
N GLY A 76 5.78 -20.06 -29.19
CA GLY A 76 5.07 -18.86 -28.76
C GLY A 76 5.08 -17.80 -29.84
N PHE A 77 6.26 -17.42 -30.34
CA PHE A 77 6.38 -16.44 -31.42
C PHE A 77 5.55 -16.82 -32.65
N ARG A 78 5.63 -18.08 -33.10
CA ARG A 78 4.82 -18.57 -34.22
C ARG A 78 3.31 -18.57 -33.93
N ALA A 79 2.92 -18.92 -32.71
CA ALA A 79 1.52 -18.94 -32.32
C ALA A 79 0.87 -17.56 -32.37
N TYR A 80 1.64 -16.50 -32.11
CA TYR A 80 1.18 -15.11 -32.09
C TYR A 80 1.57 -14.28 -33.32
N ALA A 81 2.39 -14.82 -34.23
CA ALA A 81 2.79 -14.14 -35.45
C ALA A 81 1.60 -13.72 -36.35
N GLY A 82 0.48 -14.45 -36.26
CA GLY A 82 -0.76 -14.16 -36.98
C GLY A 82 -1.81 -13.38 -36.18
N GLY A 83 -1.47 -12.86 -34.99
CA GLY A 83 -2.38 -12.15 -34.09
C GLY A 83 -2.96 -13.01 -32.97
N THR A 84 -3.97 -12.49 -32.26
CA THR A 84 -4.51 -13.05 -31.00
C THR A 84 -5.72 -13.97 -31.18
N ALA A 85 -6.05 -14.37 -32.41
CA ALA A 85 -7.23 -15.22 -32.69
C ALA A 85 -7.19 -16.57 -31.93
N ARG A 86 -6.00 -17.06 -31.61
CA ARG A 86 -5.80 -18.26 -30.78
C ARG A 86 -6.31 -18.07 -29.35
N ASP A 87 -6.12 -16.90 -28.77
CA ASP A 87 -6.55 -16.60 -27.39
C ASP A 87 -8.07 -16.58 -27.29
N GLU A 88 -8.75 -16.04 -28.31
CA GLU A 88 -10.20 -16.09 -28.39
C GLU A 88 -10.71 -17.54 -28.47
N GLN A 89 -10.05 -18.40 -29.25
CA GLN A 89 -10.41 -19.81 -29.36
C GLN A 89 -10.21 -20.55 -28.03
N VAL A 90 -9.09 -20.32 -27.36
CA VAL A 90 -8.80 -20.90 -26.03
C VAL A 90 -9.81 -20.42 -24.99
N THR A 91 -10.15 -19.13 -25.01
CA THR A 91 -11.13 -18.53 -24.10
C THR A 91 -12.53 -19.10 -24.33
N ARG A 92 -12.94 -19.31 -25.58
CA ARG A 92 -14.22 -19.96 -25.91
C ARG A 92 -14.25 -21.44 -25.51
N GLY A 93 -13.12 -22.14 -25.64
CA GLY A 93 -13.02 -23.57 -25.30
C GLY A 93 -13.00 -23.85 -23.80
N ALA A 94 -12.40 -22.96 -23.00
CA ALA A 94 -12.27 -23.12 -21.55
C ALA A 94 -12.44 -21.77 -20.81
N PRO A 95 -13.65 -21.19 -20.82
CA PRO A 95 -13.88 -19.84 -20.28
C PRO A 95 -13.56 -19.72 -18.78
N GLY A 96 -13.79 -20.78 -18.00
CA GLY A 96 -13.46 -20.80 -16.57
C GLY A 96 -11.95 -20.75 -16.29
N LEU A 97 -11.16 -21.53 -17.04
CA LEU A 97 -9.70 -21.52 -16.90
C LEU A 97 -9.11 -20.21 -17.42
N ALA A 98 -9.60 -19.70 -18.55
CA ALA A 98 -9.19 -18.42 -19.09
C ALA A 98 -9.47 -17.28 -18.11
N GLY A 99 -10.68 -17.23 -17.53
CA GLY A 99 -11.03 -16.24 -16.51
C GLY A 99 -10.18 -16.36 -15.24
N PHE A 100 -9.86 -17.58 -14.79
CA PHE A 100 -9.00 -17.80 -13.63
C PHE A 100 -7.56 -17.30 -13.86
N LEU A 101 -6.96 -17.61 -15.01
CA LEU A 101 -5.61 -17.16 -15.36
C LEU A 101 -5.57 -15.64 -15.61
N GLN A 102 -6.57 -15.09 -16.30
CA GLN A 102 -6.70 -13.65 -16.53
C GLN A 102 -6.93 -12.87 -15.23
N GLY A 103 -7.64 -13.46 -14.28
CA GLY A 103 -7.91 -12.87 -12.97
C GLY A 103 -6.77 -13.00 -11.97
N ALA A 104 -5.53 -13.20 -12.42
CA ALA A 104 -4.34 -13.39 -11.58
C ALA A 104 -4.58 -14.42 -10.46
N TRP A 105 -5.18 -15.57 -10.82
CA TRP A 105 -5.52 -16.66 -9.89
C TRP A 105 -6.48 -16.25 -8.76
N GLY A 106 -7.13 -15.10 -8.86
CA GLY A 106 -8.02 -14.54 -7.84
C GLY A 106 -7.28 -13.84 -6.68
N VAL A 107 -5.95 -13.72 -6.73
CA VAL A 107 -5.16 -13.10 -5.66
C VAL A 107 -5.53 -11.62 -5.50
N ASP A 108 -5.59 -10.87 -6.60
CA ASP A 108 -5.94 -9.45 -6.58
C ASP A 108 -7.37 -9.22 -6.08
N ALA A 109 -8.30 -10.09 -6.48
CA ALA A 109 -9.69 -10.04 -6.05
C ALA A 109 -9.83 -10.35 -4.55
N ALA A 110 -9.09 -11.34 -4.04
CA ALA A 110 -9.03 -11.67 -2.63
C ALA A 110 -8.43 -10.52 -1.82
N TYR A 111 -7.28 -9.97 -2.23
CA TYR A 111 -6.65 -8.84 -1.59
C TYR A 111 -7.59 -7.62 -1.53
N THR A 112 -8.24 -7.31 -2.64
CA THR A 112 -9.20 -6.21 -2.71
C THR A 112 -10.38 -6.42 -1.75
N SER A 113 -10.89 -7.65 -1.67
CA SER A 113 -12.08 -7.98 -0.88
C SER A 113 -11.79 -8.10 0.61
N PHE A 114 -10.64 -8.67 0.99
CA PHE A 114 -10.30 -8.95 2.38
C PHE A 114 -9.44 -7.86 3.04
N VAL A 115 -8.69 -7.08 2.25
CA VAL A 115 -7.79 -6.04 2.78
C VAL A 115 -8.29 -4.65 2.41
N VAL A 116 -8.45 -4.37 1.11
CA VAL A 116 -8.71 -3.01 0.63
C VAL A 116 -10.11 -2.51 1.05
N ARG A 117 -11.16 -3.26 0.73
CA ARG A 117 -12.55 -2.83 1.03
C ARG A 117 -12.82 -2.65 2.53
N PRO A 118 -12.43 -3.58 3.42
CA PRO A 118 -12.62 -3.39 4.86
C PRO A 118 -11.88 -2.17 5.39
N MET A 119 -10.66 -1.93 4.89
CA MET A 119 -9.86 -0.78 5.29
C MET A 119 -10.48 0.55 4.81
N GLN A 120 -11.02 0.59 3.58
CA GLN A 120 -11.77 1.74 3.08
C GLN A 120 -13.02 2.04 3.91
N LEU A 121 -13.78 1.01 4.30
CA LEU A 121 -14.95 1.16 5.17
C LEU A 121 -14.57 1.70 6.54
N LEU A 122 -13.47 1.22 7.12
CA LEU A 122 -12.95 1.73 8.39
C LEU A 122 -12.58 3.21 8.29
N PHE A 123 -11.87 3.61 7.24
CA PHE A 123 -11.52 5.02 7.04
C PHE A 123 -12.73 5.91 6.81
N PHE A 124 -13.72 5.44 6.05
CA PHE A 124 -14.98 6.15 5.86
C PHE A 124 -15.74 6.32 7.19
N PHE A 125 -15.76 5.28 8.02
CA PHE A 125 -16.36 5.35 9.35
C PHE A 125 -15.66 6.38 10.23
N VAL A 126 -14.33 6.37 10.29
CA VAL A 126 -13.55 7.33 11.08
C VAL A 126 -13.80 8.76 10.60
N ALA A 127 -13.71 9.00 9.30
CA ALA A 127 -13.86 10.35 8.74
C ALA A 127 -15.26 10.94 8.98
N ILE A 128 -16.32 10.14 8.84
CA ILE A 128 -17.68 10.68 8.97
C ILE A 128 -18.11 10.68 10.44
N VAL A 129 -17.99 9.55 11.13
CA VAL A 129 -18.57 9.40 12.47
C VAL A 129 -17.72 10.11 13.50
N ILE A 130 -16.40 9.92 13.46
CA ILE A 130 -15.51 10.48 14.48
C ILE A 130 -15.22 11.94 14.18
N ASP A 131 -14.77 12.26 12.98
CA ASP A 131 -14.34 13.61 12.64
C ASP A 131 -15.54 14.54 12.39
N GLN A 132 -16.31 14.30 11.32
CA GLN A 132 -17.38 15.21 10.92
C GLN A 132 -18.54 15.30 11.95
N PHE A 133 -18.99 14.17 12.49
CA PHE A 133 -20.09 14.19 13.48
C PHE A 133 -19.60 14.40 14.91
N GLY A 134 -18.49 13.78 15.30
CA GLY A 134 -17.96 13.87 16.66
C GLY A 134 -17.24 15.19 16.91
N ILE A 135 -16.10 15.39 16.25
CA ILE A 135 -15.20 16.52 16.49
C ILE A 135 -15.83 17.82 15.99
N ASP A 136 -16.16 17.90 14.70
CA ASP A 136 -16.75 19.09 14.10
C ASP A 136 -18.11 19.41 14.70
N GLY A 137 -18.91 18.38 15.00
CA GLY A 137 -20.18 18.54 15.70
C GLY A 137 -20.03 19.18 17.08
N ALA A 138 -19.06 18.72 17.87
CA ALA A 138 -18.77 19.28 19.18
C ALA A 138 -18.27 20.73 19.10
N VAL A 139 -17.36 21.02 18.17
CA VAL A 139 -16.81 22.38 17.98
C VAL A 139 -17.90 23.35 17.52
N ASN A 140 -18.70 22.98 16.52
CA ASN A 140 -19.80 23.81 16.03
C ASN A 140 -20.89 24.00 17.10
N GLY A 141 -21.17 22.97 17.89
CA GLY A 141 -22.08 23.02 19.02
C GLY A 141 -21.62 24.00 20.10
N ALA A 142 -20.36 23.92 20.52
CA ALA A 142 -19.77 24.88 21.46
C ALA A 142 -19.85 26.32 20.94
N GLY A 143 -19.53 26.53 19.66
CA GLY A 143 -19.68 27.83 19.01
C GLY A 143 -21.12 28.33 18.97
N ALA A 144 -22.09 27.45 18.71
CA ALA A 144 -23.51 27.80 18.70
C ALA A 144 -24.00 28.21 20.10
N VAL A 145 -23.59 27.50 21.16
CA VAL A 145 -23.91 27.84 22.55
C VAL A 145 -23.31 29.20 22.91
N ALA A 146 -22.03 29.43 22.62
CA ALA A 146 -21.37 30.70 22.88
C ALA A 146 -22.08 31.88 22.19
N ARG A 147 -22.46 31.72 20.91
CA ARG A 147 -23.24 32.72 20.16
C ARG A 147 -24.61 32.95 20.80
N ALA A 148 -25.33 31.91 21.19
CA ALA A 148 -26.64 32.02 21.83
C ALA A 148 -26.57 32.78 23.16
N CYS A 149 -25.54 32.50 23.97
CA CYS A 149 -25.26 33.26 25.20
C CYS A 149 -24.99 34.74 24.88
N GLY A 150 -24.10 35.02 23.92
CA GLY A 150 -23.78 36.39 23.49
C GLY A 150 -25.01 37.16 23.01
N ASP A 151 -25.87 36.54 22.19
CA ASP A 151 -27.10 37.15 21.70
C ASP A 151 -28.14 37.39 22.81
N ARG A 152 -28.17 36.54 23.84
CA ARG A 152 -29.05 36.74 24.99
C ARG A 152 -28.59 37.92 25.84
N VAL A 153 -27.28 38.04 26.07
CA VAL A 153 -26.68 39.20 26.75
C VAL A 153 -26.91 40.48 25.94
N ARG A 154 -26.65 40.45 24.63
CA ARG A 154 -26.86 41.60 23.73
C ARG A 154 -28.29 42.12 23.77
N ARG A 155 -29.29 41.24 23.83
CA ARG A 155 -30.71 41.63 23.91
C ARG A 155 -31.10 42.31 25.22
N MET A 156 -30.35 42.11 26.31
CA MET A 156 -30.57 42.83 27.58
C MET A 156 -30.14 44.30 27.49
N THR A 157 -29.33 44.65 26.49
CA THR A 157 -28.83 45.99 26.23
C THR A 157 -29.63 46.61 25.08
N ASN A 158 -30.80 47.18 25.39
CA ASN A 158 -31.79 47.64 24.40
C ASN A 158 -31.78 49.16 24.15
N GLY A 159 -30.79 49.91 24.64
CA GLY A 159 -30.67 51.36 24.43
C GLY A 159 -31.64 52.22 25.25
N ASN A 160 -32.47 51.63 26.12
CA ASN A 160 -33.38 52.37 26.99
C ASN A 160 -32.68 52.80 28.29
N ILE A 161 -32.58 54.11 28.53
CA ILE A 161 -31.93 54.73 29.70
C ILE A 161 -32.49 54.19 31.03
N ALA A 162 -33.82 53.96 31.11
CA ALA A 162 -34.46 53.43 32.32
C ALA A 162 -34.00 52.00 32.66
N THR A 163 -33.77 51.17 31.63
CA THR A 163 -33.28 49.79 31.80
C THR A 163 -31.84 49.78 32.34
N TYR A 164 -30.98 50.69 31.89
CA TYR A 164 -29.63 50.83 32.45
C TYR A 164 -29.63 51.28 33.91
N GLY A 165 -30.48 52.24 34.27
CA GLY A 165 -30.64 52.68 35.66
C GLY A 165 -31.05 51.53 36.58
N LEU A 166 -31.96 50.67 36.12
CA LEU A 166 -32.39 49.47 36.84
C LEU A 166 -31.22 48.49 37.07
N TRP A 167 -30.42 48.21 36.04
CA TRP A 167 -29.25 47.34 36.14
C TRP A 167 -28.17 47.89 37.07
N MET A 168 -27.87 49.19 36.98
CA MET A 168 -26.90 49.84 37.87
C MET A 168 -27.36 49.83 39.33
N GLY A 169 -28.65 50.12 39.59
CA GLY A 169 -29.22 50.05 40.93
C GLY A 169 -29.21 48.64 41.51
N ALA A 170 -29.58 47.63 40.71
CA ALA A 170 -29.52 46.23 41.11
C ALA A 170 -28.08 45.79 41.43
N ALA A 171 -27.10 46.17 40.61
CA ALA A 171 -25.69 45.89 40.86
C ALA A 171 -25.21 46.53 42.18
N ALA A 172 -25.55 47.80 42.43
CA ALA A 172 -25.21 48.49 43.67
C ALA A 172 -25.83 47.82 44.90
N ALA A 173 -27.10 47.39 44.83
CA ALA A 173 -27.77 46.68 45.91
C ALA A 173 -27.13 45.31 46.21
N VAL A 174 -26.76 44.56 45.17
CA VAL A 174 -26.06 43.27 45.32
C VAL A 174 -24.69 43.47 45.96
N ILE A 175 -23.92 44.47 45.51
CA ILE A 175 -22.61 44.79 46.08
C ILE A 175 -22.76 45.18 47.56
N ALA A 176 -23.71 46.06 47.90
CA ALA A 176 -23.96 46.47 49.28
C ALA A 176 -24.35 45.28 50.17
N PHE A 177 -25.19 44.36 49.67
CA PHE A 177 -25.57 43.14 50.38
C PHE A 177 -24.36 42.21 50.62
N LEU A 178 -23.51 42.01 49.62
CA LEU A 178 -22.29 41.20 49.75
C LEU A 178 -21.30 41.83 50.75
N PHE A 179 -21.15 43.15 50.76
CA PHE A 179 -20.31 43.85 51.74
C PHE A 179 -20.86 43.74 53.16
N LEU A 180 -22.16 43.94 53.36
CA LEU A 180 -22.82 43.78 54.67
C LEU A 180 -22.67 42.36 55.21
N LYS A 181 -22.65 41.35 54.33
CA LYS A 181 -22.46 39.96 54.72
C LYS A 181 -20.98 39.56 54.89
N GLY A 182 -20.06 40.27 54.25
CA GLY A 182 -18.60 40.03 54.30
C GLY A 182 -17.86 40.79 55.42
N ILE A 183 -18.54 41.65 56.18
CA ILE A 183 -18.00 42.38 57.35
C ILE A 183 -18.32 41.63 58.66
N GLY A 184 -18.69 40.35 58.59
CA GLY A 184 -18.94 39.46 59.75
C GLY A 184 -17.83 38.45 59.97
#